data_AF-A0A419HZ76-F1
#
_entry.id   AF-A0A419HZ76-F1
#
_cell.length_a   1.000
_cell.length_b   1.000
_cell.length_c   1.000
_cell.angle_alpha   90.00
_cell.angle_beta   90.00
_cell.angle_gamma   90.00
#
_symmetry.space_group_name_H-M   'P 1'
#
loop_
_entity.id
_entity.type
_entity.pdbx_description
1 polymer ?
#
loop_
_entity_poly.entity_id
_entity_poly.type
_entity_poly.pdbx_seq_one_letter_code
_entity_poly.pdbx_strand_id
1 'polypeptide(L)'
;MSGGSGFRVEDQTLVAAIDYWQRVEDQLKIAEKNVAPVYIKPSAGDPVSISVANKANSSVEAYKKHNKDMQEFARNYIRKLRDARKFYGDVERHSQESLSDLANFFTTDHDNA
;
A
#
# COMPACT_ATOMS: atom_id res chain seq x y z
N MET A 1 10.04 -3.59 37.32
CA MET A 1 11.07 -3.91 36.31
C MET A 1 10.44 -3.76 34.93
N SER A 2 10.82 -2.72 34.20
CA SER A 2 10.29 -2.39 32.88
C SER A 2 10.97 -3.28 31.83
N GLY A 3 10.35 -4.41 31.51
CA GLY A 3 10.87 -5.37 30.55
C GLY A 3 10.71 -4.87 29.12
N GLY A 4 11.84 -4.70 28.43
CA GLY A 4 12.02 -4.97 27.00
C GLY A 4 11.15 -4.17 26.04
N SER A 5 11.72 -3.06 25.56
CA SER A 5 11.40 -2.39 24.29
C SER A 5 11.52 -3.37 23.10
N GLY A 6 10.55 -4.27 22.94
CA GLY A 6 10.37 -5.06 21.72
C GLY A 6 9.83 -4.15 20.63
N PHE A 7 10.35 -4.29 19.42
CA PHE A 7 9.97 -3.55 18.20
C PHE A 7 8.44 -3.45 18.01
N ARG A 8 7.80 -2.48 18.66
CA ARG A 8 6.41 -2.12 18.41
C ARG A 8 6.42 -1.12 17.28
N VAL A 9 6.33 -1.62 16.05
CA VAL A 9 5.66 -0.80 15.04
C VAL A 9 4.26 -0.60 15.59
N GLU A 10 3.93 0.62 16.01
CA GLU A 10 2.58 0.91 16.47
C GLU A 10 1.62 0.53 15.35
N ASP A 11 0.68 -0.40 15.59
CA ASP A 11 -0.27 -0.90 14.58
C ASP A 11 -0.95 0.27 13.83
N GLN A 12 -1.17 1.38 14.55
CA GLN A 12 -1.69 2.64 14.04
C GLN A 12 -0.83 3.26 12.92
N THR A 13 0.49 3.13 12.98
CA THR A 13 1.41 3.63 11.95
C THR A 13 1.25 2.83 10.65
N LEU A 14 1.09 1.50 10.73
CA LEU A 14 0.83 0.67 9.55
C LEU A 14 -0.56 0.95 8.97
N VAL A 15 -1.57 1.13 9.83
CA VAL A 15 -2.93 1.51 9.40
C VAL A 15 -2.89 2.86 8.66
N ALA A 16 -2.25 3.88 9.24
CA ALA A 16 -2.14 5.20 8.62
C ALA A 16 -1.40 5.15 7.28
N ALA A 17 -0.35 4.34 7.18
CA ALA A 17 0.39 4.13 5.92
C ALA A 17 -0.48 3.43 4.87
N ILE A 18 -1.23 2.38 5.23
CA ILE A 18 -2.17 1.69 4.34
C ILE A 18 -3.22 2.68 3.81
N ASP A 19 -3.82 3.47 4.70
CA ASP A 19 -4.86 4.45 4.32
C ASP A 19 -4.31 5.54 3.39
N TYR A 20 -3.08 6.01 3.66
CA TYR A 20 -2.42 6.97 2.78
C TYR A 20 -2.23 6.40 1.37
N TRP A 21 -1.67 5.19 1.26
CA TRP A 21 -1.43 4.57 -0.05
C TRP A 21 -2.73 4.18 -0.76
N GLN A 22 -3.78 3.83 -0.03
CA GLN A 22 -5.10 3.59 -0.61
C GLN A 22 -5.64 4.87 -1.27
N ARG A 23 -5.52 6.03 -0.60
CA ARG A 23 -5.88 7.33 -1.19
C ARG A 23 -5.06 7.66 -2.43
N VAL A 24 -3.75 7.35 -2.43
CA VAL A 24 -2.90 7.51 -3.62
C VAL A 24 -3.38 6.63 -4.78
N GLU A 25 -3.66 5.35 -4.54
CA GLU A 25 -4.20 4.44 -5.56
C GLU A 25 -5.52 4.98 -6.15
N ASP A 26 -6.42 5.49 -5.29
CA ASP A 26 -7.71 6.02 -5.72
C ASP A 26 -7.56 7.30 -6.54
N GLN A 27 -6.65 8.20 -6.15
CA GLN A 27 -6.31 9.39 -6.95
C GLN A 27 -5.75 9.02 -8.32
N LEU A 28 -4.88 8.00 -8.39
CA LEU A 28 -4.34 7.51 -9.66
C LEU A 28 -5.44 6.93 -10.57
N LYS A 29 -6.40 6.18 -10.02
CA LYS A 29 -7.57 5.67 -10.77
C LYS A 29 -8.47 6.79 -11.29
N ILE A 30 -8.69 7.84 -10.50
CA ILE A 30 -9.43 9.03 -10.95
C ILE A 30 -8.68 9.72 -12.09
N ALA A 31 -7.37 9.88 -11.94
CA ALA A 31 -6.54 10.50 -12.95
C ALA A 31 -6.48 9.68 -14.26
N GLU A 32 -6.50 8.34 -14.17
CA GLU A 32 -6.64 7.47 -15.34
C GLU A 32 -7.96 7.72 -16.07
N LYS A 33 -9.09 7.78 -15.35
CA LYS A 33 -10.41 8.04 -15.95
C LYS A 33 -10.46 9.38 -16.69
N ASN A 34 -9.83 10.41 -16.14
CA ASN A 34 -9.80 11.75 -16.75
C ASN A 34 -8.94 11.80 -18.02
N VAL A 35 -7.87 11.01 -18.09
CA VAL A 35 -6.92 11.05 -19.22
C VAL A 35 -7.17 9.94 -20.25
N ALA A 36 -7.90 8.88 -19.91
CA ALA A 36 -8.27 7.81 -20.82
C ALA A 36 -8.86 8.28 -22.16
N PRO A 37 -9.80 9.25 -22.21
CA PRO A 37 -10.39 9.70 -23.48
C PRO A 37 -9.51 10.70 -24.25
N VAL A 38 -8.40 11.15 -23.67
CA VAL A 38 -7.56 12.19 -24.29
C VAL A 38 -6.88 11.63 -25.52
N TYR A 39 -7.19 12.28 -26.65
CA TYR A 39 -6.55 12.11 -27.93
C TYR A 39 -6.54 13.46 -28.66
N ILE A 40 -5.36 13.89 -29.07
CA ILE A 40 -5.14 15.20 -29.68
C ILE A 40 -5.17 15.04 -31.20
N LYS A 41 -6.12 15.71 -31.83
CA LYS A 41 -6.20 15.80 -33.29
C LYS A 41 -5.31 16.96 -33.77
N PRO A 42 -4.69 16.85 -34.94
CA PRO A 42 -3.99 17.98 -35.55
C PRO A 42 -4.97 19.11 -35.88
N SER A 43 -4.52 20.35 -35.70
CA SER A 43 -5.32 21.56 -36.00
C SER A 43 -5.57 21.77 -37.49
N ALA A 44 -4.68 21.26 -38.33
CA ALA A 44 -4.76 21.30 -39.78
C ALA A 44 -4.04 20.08 -40.40
N GLY A 45 -4.20 19.87 -41.70
CA GLY A 45 -3.60 18.74 -42.42
C GLY A 45 -2.13 18.95 -42.83
N ASP A 46 -1.51 20.07 -42.45
CA ASP A 46 -0.12 20.33 -42.77
C ASP A 46 0.84 19.47 -41.93
N PRO A 47 2.07 19.20 -42.41
CA PRO A 47 3.02 18.34 -41.70
C PRO A 47 3.38 18.80 -40.29
N VAL A 48 3.38 20.12 -40.02
CA VAL A 48 3.74 20.66 -38.71
C VAL A 48 2.63 20.39 -37.70
N SER A 49 1.37 20.66 -38.06
CA SER A 49 0.21 20.35 -37.23
C SER A 49 0.12 18.86 -36.89
N ILE A 50 0.37 17.99 -37.86
CA ILE A 50 0.41 16.52 -37.66
C ILE A 50 1.54 16.13 -36.70
N SER A 51 2.74 16.68 -36.89
CA SER A 51 3.90 16.39 -36.04
C SER A 51 3.66 16.80 -34.58
N VAL A 52 3.10 17.99 -34.35
CA VAL A 52 2.78 18.49 -33.00
C VAL A 52 1.73 17.60 -32.32
N ALA A 53 0.65 17.23 -33.01
CA ALA A 53 -0.37 16.34 -32.46
C ALA A 53 0.21 14.95 -32.11
N ASN A 54 1.06 14.40 -32.97
CA ASN A 54 1.73 13.11 -32.71
C ASN A 54 2.63 13.18 -31.48
N LYS A 55 3.42 14.24 -31.34
CA LYS A 55 4.29 14.44 -30.16
C LYS A 55 3.46 14.58 -28.88
N ALA A 56 2.37 15.32 -28.92
CA ALA A 56 1.48 15.48 -27.78
C ALA A 56 0.79 14.16 -27.38
N ASN A 57 0.32 13.38 -28.36
CA ASN A 57 -0.24 12.05 -28.12
C ASN A 57 0.80 11.08 -27.53
N SER A 58 2.06 11.14 -27.97
CA SER A 58 3.14 10.34 -27.37
C SER A 58 3.33 10.66 -25.88
N SER A 59 3.24 11.94 -25.49
CA SER A 59 3.26 12.34 -24.07
C SER A 59 2.05 11.83 -23.29
N VAL A 60 0.85 11.86 -23.89
CA VAL A 60 -0.37 11.31 -23.28
C VAL A 60 -0.23 9.80 -23.04
N GLU A 61 0.30 9.04 -24.00
CA GLU A 61 0.52 7.60 -23.85
C GLU A 61 1.60 7.29 -22.80
N ALA A 62 2.68 8.06 -22.74
CA ALA A 62 3.69 7.93 -21.71
C ALA A 62 3.10 8.17 -20.30
N TYR A 63 2.25 9.19 -20.15
CA TYR A 63 1.52 9.43 -18.92
C TYR A 63 0.59 8.25 -18.55
N LYS A 64 -0.21 7.75 -19.49
CA LYS A 64 -1.12 6.62 -19.26
C LYS A 64 -0.36 5.39 -18.77
N LYS A 65 0.80 5.09 -19.38
CA LYS A 65 1.67 4.01 -18.93
C LYS A 65 2.18 4.25 -17.51
N HIS A 66 2.74 5.43 -17.25
CA HIS A 66 3.29 5.75 -15.93
C HIS A 66 2.22 5.69 -14.83
N ASN A 67 1.00 6.18 -15.10
CA ASN A 67 -0.10 6.10 -14.15
C ASN A 67 -0.44 4.64 -13.79
N LYS A 68 -0.50 3.74 -14.79
CA LYS A 68 -0.71 2.30 -14.55
C LYS A 68 0.39 1.67 -13.71
N ASP A 69 1.66 1.97 -14.04
CA ASP A 69 2.81 1.48 -13.28
C ASP A 69 2.73 1.94 -11.80
N MET A 70 2.31 3.19 -11.56
CA MET A 70 2.12 3.74 -10.22
C MET A 70 0.94 3.13 -9.47
N GLN A 71 -0.17 2.81 -10.15
CA GLN A 71 -1.29 2.08 -9.54
C GLN A 71 -0.86 0.68 -9.08
N GLU A 72 -0.09 -0.02 -9.92
CA GLU A 72 0.46 -1.33 -9.57
C GLU A 72 1.42 -1.24 -8.38
N PHE A 73 2.31 -0.24 -8.39
CA PHE A 73 3.20 0.03 -7.27
C PHE A 73 2.43 0.25 -5.97
N ALA A 74 1.43 1.14 -5.97
CA ALA A 74 0.61 1.45 -4.80
C ALA A 74 -0.09 0.19 -4.27
N ARG A 75 -0.72 -0.60 -5.16
CA ARG A 75 -1.39 -1.85 -4.79
C ARG A 75 -0.44 -2.87 -4.16
N ASN A 76 0.72 -3.05 -4.77
CA ASN A 76 1.75 -3.96 -4.25
C ASN A 76 2.27 -3.50 -2.89
N TYR A 77 2.43 -2.19 -2.69
CA TYR A 77 2.89 -1.64 -1.43
C TYR A 77 1.85 -1.78 -0.32
N ILE A 78 0.57 -1.50 -0.60
CA ILE A 78 -0.55 -1.75 0.32
C ILE A 78 -0.59 -3.22 0.74
N ARG A 79 -0.44 -4.14 -0.22
CA ARG A 79 -0.39 -5.59 0.07
C ARG A 79 0.73 -5.93 1.06
N LYS A 80 1.95 -5.46 0.80
CA LYS A 80 3.10 -5.69 1.69
C LYS A 80 2.88 -5.11 3.10
N LEU A 81 2.26 -3.93 3.21
CA LEU A 81 1.92 -3.33 4.51
C LEU A 81 0.87 -4.15 5.26
N ARG A 82 -0.14 -4.67 4.57
CA ARG A 82 -1.14 -5.59 5.15
C ARG A 82 -0.51 -6.90 5.61
N ASP A 83 0.38 -7.46 4.80
CA ASP A 83 1.12 -8.69 5.14
C ASP A 83 1.99 -8.47 6.38
N ALA A 84 2.73 -7.35 6.46
CA ALA A 84 3.53 -6.97 7.62
C ALA A 84 2.66 -6.81 8.87
N ARG A 85 1.53 -6.10 8.76
CA ARG A 85 0.57 -5.91 9.86
C ARG A 85 0.05 -7.25 10.39
N LYS A 86 -0.34 -8.14 9.49
CA LYS A 86 -0.81 -9.49 9.86
C LYS A 86 0.29 -10.27 10.59
N PHE A 87 1.51 -10.26 10.05
CA PHE A 87 2.64 -10.94 10.67
C PHE A 87 2.92 -10.44 12.09
N TYR A 88 2.93 -9.12 12.31
CA TYR A 88 3.07 -8.56 13.66
C TYR A 88 1.95 -9.01 14.61
N GLY A 89 0.69 -8.97 14.15
CA GLY A 89 -0.45 -9.45 14.94
C GLY A 89 -0.42 -10.94 15.26
N ASP A 90 0.11 -11.77 14.35
CA ASP A 90 0.30 -13.21 14.58
C ASP A 90 1.43 -13.48 15.61
N VAL A 91 2.54 -12.74 15.52
CA VAL A 91 3.65 -12.84 16.49
C VAL A 91 3.23 -12.37 17.88
N GLU A 92 2.52 -11.24 18.00
CA GLU A 92 2.03 -10.75 19.30
C GLU A 92 1.07 -11.74 19.95
N ARG A 93 0.16 -12.35 19.17
CA ARG A 93 -0.79 -13.35 19.68
C ARG A 93 -0.08 -14.60 20.21
N HIS A 94 0.86 -15.16 19.45
CA HIS A 94 1.62 -16.33 19.89
C HIS A 94 2.52 -16.02 21.11
N SER A 95 3.06 -14.80 21.20
CA SER A 95 3.79 -14.37 22.38
C SER A 95 2.88 -14.24 23.61
N GLN A 96 1.63 -13.81 23.45
CA GLN A 96 0.68 -13.73 24.56
C GLN A 96 0.20 -15.11 25.00
N GLU A 97 -0.14 -15.98 24.05
CA GLU A 97 -0.55 -17.38 24.32
C GLU A 97 0.53 -18.14 25.10
N SER A 98 1.78 -18.08 24.66
CA SER A 98 2.90 -18.73 25.35
C SER A 98 3.16 -18.18 26.75
N LEU A 99 2.99 -16.88 26.97
CA LEU A 99 3.10 -16.27 28.30
C LEU A 99 1.92 -16.67 29.21
N SER A 100 0.70 -16.76 28.67
CA SER A 100 -0.46 -17.24 29.44
C SER A 100 -0.33 -18.72 29.83
N ASP A 101 0.18 -19.56 28.94
CA ASP A 101 0.39 -20.99 29.22
C ASP A 101 1.45 -21.20 30.31
N LEU A 102 2.54 -20.43 30.27
CA LEU A 102 3.56 -20.40 31.33
C LEU A 102 2.98 -19.94 32.67
N ALA A 103 2.19 -18.86 32.67
CA ALA A 103 1.57 -18.35 33.89
C ALA A 103 0.61 -19.38 34.51
N ASN A 104 -0.19 -20.05 33.68
CA ASN A 104 -1.12 -21.10 34.12
C ASN A 104 -0.38 -22.32 34.67
N PHE A 105 0.75 -22.72 34.07
CA PHE A 105 1.57 -23.82 34.59
C PHE A 105 2.05 -23.56 36.02
N PHE A 106 2.57 -22.35 36.31
CA PHE A 106 3.04 -22.00 37.67
C PHE A 106 1.93 -21.83 38.71
N THR A 107 0.70 -21.48 38.31
CA THR A 107 -0.42 -21.37 39.26
C THR A 107 -1.05 -22.73 39.57
N THR A 108 -1.08 -23.67 38.62
CA THR A 108 -1.73 -24.98 38.81
C THR A 108 -0.92 -25.93 39.70
N ASP A 109 0.42 -25.77 39.74
CA ASP A 109 1.28 -26.50 40.67
C ASP A 109 1.19 -25.98 42.12
N HIS A 110 0.71 -24.74 42.32
CA HIS A 110 0.67 -24.12 43.65
C HIS A 110 -0.61 -24.44 44.45
N ASP A 111 -1.66 -24.92 43.78
CA ASP A 111 -2.95 -25.30 44.39
C ASP A 111 -3.07 -26.81 44.72
N ASN A 112 -2.03 -27.60 44.42
CA ASN A 112 -1.98 -29.05 44.70
C ASN A 112 -0.89 -29.44 45.75
N ALA A 113 -0.36 -28.47 46.51
CA ALA A 113 0.64 -28.70 47.57
C ALA A 113 0.06 -28.50 48.98
#